data_AF-A0A961X5A1-F1
#
_entry.id   AF-A0A961X5A1-F1
#
_cell.length_a   1.000
_cell.length_b   1.000
_cell.length_c   1.000
_cell.angle_alpha   90.00
_cell.angle_beta   90.00
_cell.angle_gamma   90.00
#
_symmetry.space_group_name_H-M   'P 1'
#
loop_
_entity.id
_entity.type
_entity.pdbx_description
1 polymer ?
#
loop_
_entity_poly.entity_id
_entity_poly.type
_entity_poly.pdbx_seq_one_letter_code
_entity_poly.pdbx_strand_id
1 'polypeptide(L)'
;ALRASALVRGGAAPLSPREAVLVACVLNHPELLEREAETVAALDIADAGLDRLRRAILDIAAHEDALEAAELAERLEAGGFGELIARIDTVVRRGRDRFALGTSELRHILPLWRHIVALHRKSSTLNKELVEAERALAEDGSEASLARLKDIQEQLESLEGREALIDELGK
;
A
#
# COMPACT_ATOMS: atom_id res chain seq x y z
N ALA A 1 -20.95 2.62 -26.25
CA ALA A 1 -19.51 2.33 -26.05
C ALA A 1 -19.34 0.84 -25.81
N LEU A 2 -18.54 0.17 -26.64
CA LEU A 2 -18.33 -1.28 -26.57
C LEU A 2 -17.58 -1.68 -25.29
N ARG A 3 -18.20 -2.56 -24.50
CA ARG A 3 -17.55 -3.34 -23.46
C ARG A 3 -16.70 -4.43 -24.14
N ALA A 4 -15.39 -4.25 -24.12
CA ALA A 4 -14.39 -5.26 -24.47
C ALA A 4 -13.20 -5.00 -23.52
N SER A 5 -12.68 -5.91 -22.70
CA SER A 5 -12.70 -7.36 -22.71
C SER A 5 -12.52 -7.88 -21.28
N ALA A 6 -13.51 -8.58 -20.74
CA ALA A 6 -13.44 -9.30 -19.47
C ALA A 6 -12.98 -10.76 -19.67
N LEU A 7 -11.98 -10.99 -20.52
CA LEU A 7 -11.53 -12.35 -20.90
C LEU A 7 -9.99 -12.45 -21.06
N VAL A 8 -9.24 -11.91 -20.11
CA VAL A 8 -7.83 -12.29 -19.92
C VAL A 8 -7.70 -12.96 -18.56
N ARG A 9 -7.91 -14.29 -18.54
CA ARG A 9 -7.56 -15.29 -17.50
C ARG A 9 -8.07 -14.97 -16.08
N GLY A 10 -8.57 -15.98 -15.36
CA GLY A 10 -8.94 -15.86 -13.95
C GLY A 10 -7.73 -15.64 -13.02
N GLY A 11 -6.92 -14.62 -13.29
CA GLY A 11 -5.88 -14.13 -12.41
C GLY A 11 -6.45 -13.04 -11.52
N ALA A 12 -6.06 -13.07 -10.24
CA ALA A 12 -6.39 -12.01 -9.30
C ALA A 12 -6.02 -10.64 -9.89
N ALA A 13 -6.82 -9.61 -9.53
CA ALA A 13 -6.56 -8.23 -9.93
C ALA A 13 -5.09 -7.84 -9.63
N PRO A 14 -4.48 -6.96 -10.44
CA PRO A 14 -3.14 -6.47 -10.17
C PRO A 14 -3.11 -5.80 -8.78
N LEU A 15 -2.09 -6.10 -7.98
CA LEU A 15 -1.90 -5.48 -6.67
C LEU A 15 -1.55 -4.00 -6.85
N SER A 16 -2.01 -3.16 -5.92
CA SER A 16 -1.51 -1.79 -5.80
C SER A 16 -0.02 -1.82 -5.46
N PRO A 17 0.86 -1.17 -6.26
CA PRO A 17 2.29 -1.12 -5.96
C PRO A 17 2.60 -0.54 -4.58
N ARG A 18 1.93 0.56 -4.20
CA ARG A 18 2.14 1.22 -2.90
C ARG A 18 1.78 0.30 -1.73
N GLU A 19 0.63 -0.39 -1.80
CA GLU A 19 0.21 -1.31 -0.75
C GLU A 19 1.10 -2.55 -0.67
N ALA A 20 1.54 -3.07 -1.83
CA ALA A 20 2.48 -4.17 -1.88
C ALA A 20 3.82 -3.78 -1.22
N VAL A 21 4.33 -2.57 -1.47
CA VAL A 21 5.56 -2.05 -0.84
C VAL A 21 5.39 -1.89 0.67
N LEU A 22 4.25 -1.34 1.13
CA LEU A 22 3.97 -1.23 2.57
C LEU A 22 4.00 -2.61 3.25
N VAL A 23 3.30 -3.60 2.70
CA VAL A 23 3.26 -4.95 3.28
C VAL A 23 4.62 -5.63 3.19
N ALA A 24 5.33 -5.51 2.06
CA ALA A 24 6.68 -6.06 1.89
C ALA A 24 7.68 -5.48 2.88
N CYS A 25 7.57 -4.19 3.20
CA CYS A 25 8.45 -3.53 4.15
C CYS A 25 8.33 -4.15 5.54
N VAL A 26 7.10 -4.39 6.02
CA VAL A 26 6.87 -5.03 7.33
C VAL A 26 7.26 -6.51 7.30
N LEU A 27 6.99 -7.21 6.19
CA LEU A 27 7.38 -8.61 6.01
C LEU A 27 8.90 -8.82 6.12
N ASN A 28 9.67 -7.95 5.46
CA ASN A 28 11.12 -8.07 5.37
C ASN A 28 11.87 -7.37 6.50
N HIS A 29 11.20 -6.48 7.25
CA HIS A 29 11.75 -5.75 8.40
C HIS A 29 10.76 -5.79 9.58
N PRO A 30 10.48 -6.97 10.15
CA PRO A 30 9.51 -7.13 11.24
C PRO A 30 9.85 -6.30 12.49
N GLU A 31 11.12 -5.94 12.71
CA GLU A 31 11.58 -5.00 13.74
C GLU A 31 10.92 -3.61 13.66
N LEU A 32 10.31 -3.23 12.53
CA LEU A 32 9.47 -2.03 12.42
C LEU A 32 8.31 -2.05 13.41
N LEU A 33 7.77 -3.24 13.71
CA LEU A 33 6.59 -3.40 14.54
C LEU A 33 6.83 -2.95 15.99
N GLU A 34 8.07 -3.00 16.49
CA GLU A 34 8.41 -2.48 17.83
C GLU A 34 8.04 -0.99 18.00
N ARG A 35 8.07 -0.22 16.91
CA ARG A 35 7.85 1.24 16.92
C ARG A 35 6.61 1.68 16.16
N GLU A 36 6.20 0.90 15.19
CA GLU A 36 5.20 1.28 14.18
C GLU A 36 4.04 0.29 14.13
N ALA A 37 3.86 -0.63 15.10
CA ALA A 37 2.73 -1.57 15.12
C ALA A 37 1.36 -0.87 15.01
N GLU A 38 1.15 0.22 15.75
CA GLU A 38 -0.09 1.02 15.65
C GLU A 38 -0.26 1.64 14.26
N THR A 39 0.84 2.14 13.69
CA THR A 39 0.86 2.68 12.32
C THR A 39 0.47 1.62 11.31
N VAL A 40 1.03 0.40 11.42
CA VAL A 40 0.71 -0.76 10.57
C VAL A 40 -0.76 -1.17 10.76
N ALA A 41 -1.24 -1.27 12.00
CA ALA A 41 -2.63 -1.62 12.30
C ALA A 41 -3.63 -0.65 11.67
N ALA A 42 -3.29 0.64 11.66
CA ALA A 42 -4.12 1.72 11.12
C ALA A 42 -4.02 1.89 9.58
N LEU A 43 -3.26 1.07 8.86
CA LEU A 43 -3.19 1.16 7.40
C LEU A 43 -4.53 0.77 6.77
N ASP A 44 -5.05 1.68 5.94
CA ASP A 44 -6.26 1.47 5.14
C ASP A 44 -5.88 0.78 3.83
N ILE A 45 -5.81 -0.55 3.82
CA ILE A 45 -5.46 -1.34 2.63
C ILE A 45 -6.74 -1.77 1.91
N ALA A 46 -6.86 -1.36 0.65
CA ALA A 46 -8.02 -1.65 -0.20
C ALA A 46 -8.03 -3.10 -0.69
N ASP A 47 -6.88 -3.68 -1.02
CA ASP A 47 -6.79 -5.09 -1.42
C ASP A 47 -7.02 -6.03 -0.21
N ALA A 48 -8.12 -6.80 -0.26
CA ALA A 48 -8.49 -7.70 0.83
C ALA A 48 -7.50 -8.85 1.07
N GLY A 49 -6.66 -9.21 0.10
CA GLY A 49 -5.56 -10.15 0.29
C GLY A 49 -4.43 -9.53 1.10
N LEU A 50 -3.99 -8.32 0.72
CA LEU A 50 -2.97 -7.56 1.42
C LEU A 50 -3.40 -7.15 2.83
N ASP A 51 -4.67 -6.78 3.03
CA ASP A 51 -5.23 -6.46 4.34
C ASP A 51 -5.24 -7.68 5.27
N ARG A 52 -5.61 -8.86 4.75
CA ARG A 52 -5.53 -10.12 5.50
C ARG A 52 -4.10 -10.48 5.88
N LEU A 53 -3.15 -10.32 4.94
CA LEU A 53 -1.73 -10.56 5.20
C LEU A 53 -1.18 -9.60 6.26
N ARG A 54 -1.52 -8.31 6.19
CA ARG A 54 -1.15 -7.30 7.21
C ARG A 54 -1.62 -7.73 8.61
N ARG A 55 -2.87 -8.16 8.73
CA ARG A 55 -3.44 -8.63 10.01
C ARG A 55 -2.73 -9.88 10.52
N ALA A 56 -2.42 -10.84 9.65
CA ALA A 56 -1.68 -12.04 10.02
C ALA A 56 -0.26 -11.72 10.53
N ILE A 57 0.43 -10.76 9.90
CA ILE A 57 1.73 -10.27 10.37
C ILE A 57 1.62 -9.71 11.78
N LEU A 58 0.63 -8.84 12.04
CA LEU A 58 0.40 -8.25 13.37
C LEU A 58 0.06 -9.30 14.43
N ASP A 59 -0.77 -10.29 14.06
CA ASP A 59 -1.17 -11.37 14.96
C ASP A 59 0.02 -12.26 15.36
N ILE A 60 0.87 -12.61 14.40
CA ILE A 60 2.11 -13.37 14.66
C ILE A 60 3.04 -12.56 15.57
N ALA A 61 3.26 -11.28 15.25
CA ALA A 61 4.16 -10.41 16.01
C ALA A 61 3.66 -10.10 17.44
N ALA A 62 2.35 -10.20 17.70
CA ALA A 62 1.80 -9.98 19.03
C ALA A 62 2.21 -11.05 20.06
N HIS A 63 2.74 -12.19 19.60
CA HIS A 63 3.08 -13.33 20.44
C HIS A 63 4.60 -13.58 20.55
N GLU A 64 5.43 -12.76 19.91
CA GLU A 64 6.89 -12.96 19.84
C GLU A 64 7.62 -11.64 20.15
N ASP A 65 8.58 -11.67 21.09
CA ASP A 65 9.31 -10.47 21.50
C ASP A 65 10.36 -10.02 20.45
N ALA A 66 10.87 -10.96 19.64
CA ALA A 66 11.85 -10.71 18.59
C ALA A 66 11.57 -11.64 17.41
N LEU A 67 10.90 -11.10 16.39
CA LEU A 67 10.49 -11.87 15.22
C LEU A 67 11.50 -11.69 14.08
N GLU A 68 12.12 -12.78 13.63
CA GLU A 68 12.99 -12.75 12.45
C GLU A 68 12.17 -12.81 11.16
N ALA A 69 12.62 -12.12 10.11
CA ALA A 69 11.92 -12.05 8.83
C ALA A 69 11.71 -13.45 8.19
N ALA A 70 12.71 -14.33 8.32
CA ALA A 70 12.62 -15.70 7.81
C ALA A 70 11.55 -16.53 8.53
N GLU A 71 11.49 -16.44 9.86
CA GLU A 71 10.48 -17.14 10.67
C GLU A 71 9.06 -16.62 10.37
N LEU A 72 8.91 -15.30 10.25
CA LEU A 72 7.63 -14.69 9.84
C LEU A 72 7.19 -15.20 8.47
N ALA A 73 8.09 -15.24 7.49
CA ALA A 73 7.80 -15.75 6.15
C ALA A 73 7.35 -17.22 6.19
N GLU A 74 8.06 -18.09 6.90
CA GLU A 74 7.71 -19.51 7.05
C GLU A 74 6.32 -19.70 7.67
N ARG A 75 6.00 -18.97 8.74
CA ARG A 75 4.68 -19.02 9.38
C ARG A 75 3.56 -18.55 8.46
N LEU A 76 3.79 -17.48 7.71
CA LEU A 76 2.82 -16.96 6.75
C LEU A 76 2.62 -17.91 5.56
N GLU A 77 3.68 -18.55 5.08
CA GLU A 77 3.60 -19.58 4.06
C GLU A 77 2.77 -20.78 4.54
N ALA A 78 3.03 -21.26 5.77
CA ALA A 78 2.21 -22.30 6.40
C ALA A 78 0.74 -21.86 6.58
N GLY A 79 0.49 -20.57 6.77
CA GLY A 79 -0.84 -19.95 6.80
C GLY A 79 -1.49 -19.75 5.42
N GLY A 80 -0.85 -20.15 4.33
CA GLY A 80 -1.39 -20.09 2.97
C GLY A 80 -1.14 -18.76 2.23
N PHE A 81 -0.26 -17.89 2.74
CA PHE A 81 0.06 -16.62 2.09
C PHE A 81 1.19 -16.70 1.05
N GLY A 82 1.82 -17.86 0.85
CA GLY A 82 3.01 -17.99 -0.01
C GLY A 82 2.82 -17.48 -1.44
N GLU A 83 1.69 -17.77 -2.09
CA GLU A 83 1.41 -17.25 -3.45
C GLU A 83 1.27 -15.71 -3.46
N LEU A 84 0.63 -15.14 -2.43
CA LEU A 84 0.48 -13.70 -2.31
C LEU A 84 1.83 -13.01 -2.05
N ILE A 85 2.66 -13.59 -1.18
CA ILE A 85 4.02 -13.11 -0.90
C ILE A 85 4.84 -13.11 -2.20
N ALA A 86 4.82 -14.19 -2.98
CA ALA A 86 5.53 -14.25 -4.27
C ALA A 86 5.04 -13.19 -5.28
N ARG A 87 3.74 -12.88 -5.28
CA ARG A 87 3.16 -11.81 -6.09
C ARG A 87 3.62 -10.42 -5.61
N ILE A 88 3.61 -10.17 -4.31
CA ILE A 88 4.15 -8.93 -3.71
C ILE A 88 5.61 -8.75 -4.13
N ASP A 89 6.42 -9.79 -3.97
CA ASP A 89 7.82 -9.80 -4.37
C ASP A 89 8.01 -9.43 -5.84
N THR A 90 7.17 -9.98 -6.71
CA THR A 90 7.19 -9.65 -8.15
C THR A 90 6.86 -8.17 -8.39
N VAL A 91 5.89 -7.61 -7.68
CA VAL A 91 5.50 -6.20 -7.81
C VAL A 91 6.61 -5.28 -7.31
N VAL A 92 7.14 -5.55 -6.12
CA VAL A 92 8.21 -4.75 -5.51
C VAL A 92 9.50 -4.81 -6.34
N ARG A 93 9.87 -5.99 -6.86
CA ARG A 93 11.05 -6.15 -7.74
C ARG A 93 10.92 -5.44 -9.08
N ARG A 94 9.69 -5.29 -9.60
CA ARG A 94 9.41 -4.50 -10.81
C ARG A 94 9.42 -3.01 -10.52
N GLY A 95 9.03 -2.61 -9.31
CA GLY A 95 9.18 -1.26 -8.80
C GLY A 95 10.63 -0.92 -8.46
N ARG A 96 10.82 0.32 -7.97
CA ARG A 96 12.14 0.80 -7.51
C ARG A 96 12.28 0.81 -5.99
N ASP A 97 11.26 0.32 -5.28
CA ASP A 97 11.21 0.19 -3.82
C ASP A 97 12.02 -1.01 -3.30
N ARG A 98 13.24 -1.22 -3.82
CA ARG A 98 14.10 -2.35 -3.43
C ARG A 98 14.49 -2.32 -1.95
N PHE A 99 14.38 -1.17 -1.28
CA PHE A 99 14.55 -1.08 0.17
C PHE A 99 13.58 -2.02 0.92
N ALA A 100 12.42 -2.31 0.32
CA ALA A 100 11.43 -3.22 0.87
C ALA A 100 11.76 -4.71 0.66
N LEU A 101 12.82 -5.08 -0.09
CA LEU A 101 13.20 -6.48 -0.38
C LEU A 101 14.21 -7.08 0.62
N GLY A 102 14.46 -6.41 1.75
CA GLY A 102 15.39 -6.85 2.80
C GLY A 102 16.86 -6.63 2.46
N THR A 103 17.70 -6.43 3.50
CA THR A 103 19.17 -6.17 3.57
C THR A 103 19.59 -4.80 4.12
N SER A 104 18.66 -3.84 4.25
CA SER A 104 18.98 -2.52 4.84
C SER A 104 18.67 -2.50 6.33
N GLU A 105 19.49 -1.82 7.11
CA GLU A 105 19.26 -1.67 8.55
C GLU A 105 18.04 -0.79 8.84
N LEU A 106 17.29 -1.11 9.90
CA LEU A 106 16.07 -0.40 10.33
C LEU A 106 16.17 1.13 10.29
N ARG A 107 17.33 1.70 10.68
CA ARG A 107 17.53 3.17 10.70
C ARG A 107 17.36 3.83 9.34
N HIS A 108 17.63 3.11 8.25
CA HIS A 108 17.47 3.58 6.88
C HIS A 108 16.06 3.32 6.36
N ILE A 109 15.42 2.26 6.85
CA ILE A 109 14.06 1.87 6.47
C ILE A 109 13.02 2.79 7.12
N LEU A 110 13.19 3.14 8.40
CA LEU A 110 12.17 3.87 9.16
C LEU A 110 11.76 5.23 8.53
N PRO A 111 12.67 6.08 8.02
CA PRO A 111 12.29 7.30 7.31
C PRO A 111 11.51 7.03 6.02
N LEU A 112 11.92 6.02 5.25
CA LEU A 112 11.26 5.63 3.99
C LEU A 112 9.86 5.06 4.25
N TRP A 113 9.74 4.19 5.25
CA TRP A 113 8.47 3.68 5.76
C TRP A 113 7.50 4.83 6.08
N ARG A 114 7.92 5.78 6.93
CA ARG A 114 7.08 6.92 7.33
C ARG A 114 6.67 7.78 6.15
N HIS A 115 7.57 7.97 5.18
CA HIS A 115 7.28 8.70 3.96
C HIS A 115 6.16 8.02 3.15
N ILE A 116 6.27 6.72 2.90
CA ILE A 116 5.28 5.97 2.10
C ILE A 116 3.96 5.84 2.84
N VAL A 117 3.98 5.66 4.16
CA VAL A 117 2.77 5.70 5.00
C VAL A 117 2.07 7.06 4.87
N ALA A 118 2.81 8.16 4.89
CA ALA A 118 2.23 9.49 4.74
C ALA A 118 1.58 9.69 3.36
N LEU A 119 2.23 9.23 2.29
CA LEU A 119 1.68 9.24 0.93
C LEU A 119 0.40 8.40 0.85
N HIS A 120 0.43 7.18 1.41
CA HIS A 120 -0.72 6.28 1.44
C HIS A 120 -1.91 6.89 2.16
N ARG A 121 -1.71 7.39 3.39
CA ARG A 121 -2.77 8.04 4.18
C ARG A 121 -3.36 9.24 3.45
N LYS A 122 -2.51 10.08 2.84
CA LYS A 122 -2.98 11.24 2.07
C LYS A 122 -3.83 10.80 0.88
N SER A 123 -3.41 9.77 0.15
CA SER A 123 -4.18 9.21 -0.97
C SER A 123 -5.52 8.63 -0.50
N SER A 124 -5.54 7.86 0.59
CA SER A 124 -6.78 7.32 1.17
C SER A 124 -7.75 8.42 1.61
N THR A 125 -7.25 9.50 2.21
CA THR A 125 -8.08 10.67 2.58
C THR A 125 -8.65 11.36 1.35
N LEU A 126 -7.82 11.67 0.36
CA LEU A 126 -8.27 12.32 -0.87
C LEU A 126 -9.30 11.48 -1.63
N ASN A 127 -9.15 10.14 -1.67
CA ASN A 127 -10.13 9.26 -2.30
C ASN A 127 -11.48 9.29 -1.57
N LYS A 128 -11.50 9.39 -0.24
CA LYS A 128 -12.74 9.57 0.53
C LYS A 128 -13.39 10.92 0.24
N GLU A 129 -12.58 11.98 0.21
CA GLU A 129 -13.05 13.32 -0.14
C GLU A 129 -13.58 13.39 -1.57
N LEU A 130 -12.99 12.65 -2.51
CA LEU A 130 -13.44 12.56 -3.90
C LEU A 130 -14.87 12.01 -3.97
N VAL A 131 -15.14 10.89 -3.27
CA VAL A 131 -16.48 10.27 -3.22
C VAL A 131 -17.51 11.25 -2.64
N GLU A 132 -17.15 11.96 -1.56
CA GLU A 132 -18.03 12.96 -0.96
C GLU A 132 -18.27 14.15 -1.89
N ALA A 133 -17.25 14.61 -2.62
CA ALA A 133 -17.36 15.69 -3.59
C ALA A 133 -18.22 15.31 -4.81
N GLU A 134 -18.07 14.08 -5.32
CA GLU A 134 -18.92 13.54 -6.40
C GLU A 134 -20.38 13.50 -5.96
N ARG A 135 -20.64 13.05 -4.72
CA ARG A 135 -21.98 13.02 -4.14
C ARG A 135 -22.57 14.43 -4.00
N ALA A 136 -21.81 15.38 -3.44
CA ALA A 136 -22.28 16.76 -3.28
C ALA A 136 -22.63 17.40 -4.64
N LEU A 137 -21.79 17.19 -5.66
CA LEU A 137 -22.05 17.67 -7.01
C LEU A 137 -23.31 17.03 -7.62
N ALA A 138 -23.54 15.75 -7.38
CA ALA A 138 -24.76 15.08 -7.83
C ALA A 138 -26.03 15.60 -7.12
N GLU A 139 -25.91 16.03 -5.86
CA GLU A 139 -27.01 16.54 -5.04
C GLU A 139 -27.37 18.00 -5.37
N ASP A 140 -26.39 18.90 -5.48
CA ASP A 140 -26.62 20.35 -5.63
C ASP A 140 -26.30 20.93 -7.03
N GLY A 141 -25.51 20.23 -7.86
CA GLY A 141 -25.14 20.66 -9.21
C GLY A 141 -24.36 21.98 -9.28
N SER A 142 -23.82 22.47 -8.15
CA SER A 142 -23.25 23.81 -8.04
C SER A 142 -21.84 23.92 -8.62
N GLU A 143 -21.48 25.13 -9.08
CA GLU A 143 -20.11 25.43 -9.52
C GLU A 143 -19.09 25.26 -8.40
N ALA A 144 -19.49 25.51 -7.15
CA ALA A 144 -18.64 25.32 -5.98
C ALA A 144 -18.31 23.83 -5.75
N SER A 145 -19.30 22.94 -5.85
CA SER A 145 -19.09 21.49 -5.75
C SER A 145 -18.23 20.96 -6.90
N LEU A 146 -18.41 21.49 -8.12
CA LEU A 146 -17.57 21.15 -9.27
C LEU A 146 -16.12 21.62 -9.08
N ALA A 147 -15.90 22.84 -8.57
CA ALA A 147 -14.56 23.36 -8.30
C ALA A 147 -13.82 22.53 -7.25
N ARG A 148 -14.52 22.12 -6.18
CA ARG A 148 -13.96 21.24 -5.14
C ARG A 148 -13.57 19.86 -5.70
N LEU A 149 -14.42 19.27 -6.55
CA LEU A 149 -14.12 17.98 -7.18
C LEU A 149 -12.82 18.05 -8.01
N LYS A 150 -12.67 19.10 -8.82
CA LYS A 150 -11.47 19.32 -9.64
C LYS A 150 -10.22 19.52 -8.80
N ASP A 151 -10.30 20.30 -7.72
CA ASP A 151 -9.17 20.51 -6.81
C ASP A 151 -8.68 19.18 -6.19
N ILE A 152 -9.60 18.32 -5.75
CA ILE A 152 -9.25 17.00 -5.20
C ILE A 152 -8.59 16.10 -6.27
N GLN A 153 -9.11 16.13 -7.50
CA GLN A 153 -8.52 15.39 -8.63
C GLN A 153 -7.09 15.87 -8.94
N GLU A 154 -6.87 17.18 -9.00
CA GLU A 154 -5.53 17.76 -9.20
C GLU A 154 -4.56 17.39 -8.06
N GLN A 155 -5.04 17.36 -6.81
CA GLN A 155 -4.23 16.93 -5.67
C GLN A 155 -3.84 15.44 -5.74
N LEU A 156 -4.74 14.57 -6.21
CA LEU A 156 -4.47 13.15 -6.44
C LEU A 156 -3.44 12.96 -7.55
N GLU A 157 -3.63 13.62 -8.70
CA GLU A 157 -2.68 13.59 -9.82
C GLU A 157 -1.30 14.11 -9.41
N SER A 158 -1.26 15.18 -8.60
CA SER A 158 -0.01 15.71 -8.04
C SER A 158 0.68 14.71 -7.09
N LEU A 159 -0.08 13.92 -6.36
CA LEU A 159 0.45 12.91 -5.44
C LEU A 159 1.07 11.74 -6.22
N GLU A 160 0.37 11.24 -7.23
CA GLU A 160 0.85 10.19 -8.15
C GLU A 160 2.06 10.67 -8.96
N GLY A 161 2.06 11.92 -9.41
CA GLY A 161 3.19 12.54 -10.10
C GLY A 161 4.44 12.68 -9.22
N ARG A 162 4.28 12.95 -7.91
CA ARG A 162 5.40 12.95 -6.96
C ARG A 162 6.00 11.55 -6.80
N GLU A 163 5.17 10.51 -6.80
CA GLU A 163 5.64 9.13 -6.76
C GLU A 163 6.43 8.80 -8.03
N ALA A 164 5.93 9.19 -9.20
CA ALA A 164 6.64 9.01 -10.47
C ALA A 164 7.96 9.80 -10.55
N LEU A 165 8.05 10.99 -9.95
CA LEU A 165 9.29 11.78 -9.91
C LEU A 165 10.31 11.22 -8.91
N ILE A 166 9.86 10.73 -7.76
CA ILE A 166 10.71 9.98 -6.82
C ILE A 166 11.25 8.72 -7.51
N ASP A 167 10.41 8.07 -8.32
CA ASP A 167 10.87 7.00 -9.18
C ASP A 167 12.02 7.52 -10.06
N GLU A 168 11.83 8.55 -10.90
CA GLU A 168 12.85 9.02 -11.85
C GLU A 168 14.21 9.44 -11.27
N LEU A 169 14.25 10.00 -10.05
CA LEU A 169 15.47 10.52 -9.43
C LEU A 169 16.35 9.45 -8.73
N GLY A 170 15.84 8.23 -8.55
CA GLY A 170 16.61 7.10 -8.01
C GLY A 170 17.39 6.28 -9.05
N LYS A 171 17.82 6.90 -10.16
CA LYS A 171 18.74 6.30 -11.17
C LYS A 171 20.19 6.56 -10.80
#